data_AF-A0A8S4GPX9-F1
#
_entry.id   AF-A0A8S4GPX9-F1
#
_cell.length_a   1.000
_cell.length_b   1.000
_cell.length_c   1.000
_cell.angle_alpha   90.00
_cell.angle_beta   90.00
_cell.angle_gamma   90.00
#
_symmetry.space_group_name_H-M   'P 1'
#
loop_
_entity.id
_entity.type
_entity.pdbx_description
1 polymer ?
#
loop_
_entity_poly.entity_id
_entity_poly.type
_entity_poly.pdbx_seq_one_letter_code
_entity_poly.pdbx_strand_id
1 'polypeptide(L)'
;MGYAGYYSTTAKIPDQLTPVEAALRNVKQMDSLEIVGKLVYNTVVSPQEAKFRRIRLSNPKIHEAVVKAGAVDALERMGWQKAADGENAEGALVLPDGRFLTMKEYKMIEEAKDRLKKAIADEARFKK
;
A
#
# COMPACT_ATOMS: atom_id res chain seq x y z
N MET A 1 -47.00 -13.83 21.22
CA MET A 1 -46.16 -13.98 20.02
C MET A 1 -45.17 -12.81 19.96
N GLY A 2 -44.14 -12.84 20.80
CA GLY A 2 -43.09 -11.81 20.77
C GLY A 2 -41.98 -12.31 19.86
N TYR A 3 -41.76 -11.65 18.72
CA TYR A 3 -40.60 -11.92 17.89
C TYR A 3 -39.35 -11.44 18.62
N ALA A 4 -38.61 -12.41 19.15
CA ALA A 4 -37.31 -12.21 19.74
C ALA A 4 -36.28 -11.93 18.65
N GLY A 5 -35.59 -10.78 18.80
CA GLY A 5 -34.15 -10.67 18.65
C GLY A 5 -33.53 -10.99 17.29
N TYR A 6 -33.25 -9.93 16.52
CA TYR A 6 -31.98 -9.82 15.80
C TYR A 6 -31.47 -8.37 15.88
N TYR A 7 -31.16 -7.93 17.10
CA TYR A 7 -30.05 -7.01 17.29
C TYR A 7 -29.01 -7.75 18.12
N SER A 8 -27.97 -8.24 17.46
CA SER A 8 -26.67 -8.53 18.08
C SER A 8 -25.62 -8.62 16.98
N THR A 9 -24.80 -7.59 16.87
CA THR A 9 -23.37 -7.63 17.24
C THR A 9 -22.46 -8.10 16.11
N THR A 10 -22.01 -7.16 15.30
CA THR A 10 -20.57 -7.13 15.00
C THR A 10 -19.98 -5.93 15.70
N ALA A 11 -19.82 -6.10 17.02
CA ALA A 11 -18.90 -5.31 17.78
C ALA A 11 -17.53 -5.36 17.09
N LYS A 12 -16.98 -4.18 16.83
CA LYS A 12 -15.54 -3.87 16.75
C LYS A 12 -14.67 -5.10 16.54
N ILE A 13 -14.22 -5.35 15.31
CA ILE A 13 -12.89 -5.94 15.16
C ILE A 13 -11.96 -4.79 15.59
N PRO A 14 -11.31 -4.86 16.76
CA PRO A 14 -10.32 -3.86 17.10
C PRO A 14 -9.24 -3.93 16.04
N ASP A 15 -8.90 -2.78 15.45
CA ASP A 15 -7.54 -2.30 15.12
C ASP A 15 -6.43 -3.37 15.00
N GLN A 16 -6.69 -4.48 14.32
CA GLN A 16 -5.63 -5.32 13.78
C GLN A 16 -5.26 -4.55 12.52
N LEU A 17 -4.44 -3.50 12.68
CA LEU A 17 -3.80 -2.86 11.53
C LEU A 17 -3.34 -4.00 10.67
N THR A 18 -3.90 -4.10 9.47
CA THR A 18 -3.46 -5.15 8.57
C THR A 18 -1.95 -5.01 8.45
N PRO A 19 -1.23 -6.13 8.31
CA PRO A 19 0.22 -6.08 8.22
C PRO A 19 0.67 -5.05 7.16
N VAL A 20 -0.14 -4.83 6.11
CA VAL A 20 0.03 -3.81 5.08
C VAL A 20 -0.17 -2.38 5.62
N GLU A 21 -1.25 -2.10 6.36
CA GLU A 21 -1.48 -0.77 6.98
C GLU A 21 -0.37 -0.37 7.95
N ALA A 22 0.11 -1.31 8.77
CA ALA A 22 1.22 -1.06 9.68
C ALA A 22 2.50 -0.66 8.93
N ALA A 23 2.77 -1.33 7.81
CA ALA A 23 3.90 -1.02 6.94
C ALA A 23 3.75 0.34 6.26
N LEU A 24 2.56 0.65 5.74
CA LEU A 24 2.25 1.96 5.14
C LEU A 24 2.37 3.10 6.16
N ARG A 25 2.11 2.85 7.43
CA ARG A 25 2.26 3.85 8.51
C ARG A 25 3.71 4.25 8.77
N ASN A 26 4.68 3.42 8.41
CA ASN A 26 6.10 3.78 8.51
C ASN A 26 6.53 4.78 7.43
N VAL A 27 5.78 4.86 6.32
CA VAL A 27 6.03 5.83 5.25
C VAL A 27 5.57 7.21 5.72
N LYS A 28 6.52 8.12 5.95
CA LYS A 28 6.24 9.50 6.40
C LYS A 28 6.20 10.53 5.28
N GLN A 29 6.50 10.12 4.04
CA GLN A 29 6.61 11.01 2.89
C GLN A 29 5.34 10.92 2.02
N MET A 30 4.71 12.06 1.77
CA MET A 30 3.50 12.14 0.94
C MET A 30 3.77 11.71 -0.51
N ASP A 31 4.84 12.23 -1.11
CA ASP A 31 5.26 11.88 -2.48
C ASP A 31 5.49 10.37 -2.66
N SER A 32 6.03 9.73 -1.61
CA SER A 32 6.27 8.29 -1.61
C SER A 32 4.97 7.50 -1.68
N LEU A 33 3.99 7.85 -0.83
CA LEU A 33 2.67 7.21 -0.86
C LEU A 33 1.91 7.48 -2.17
N GLU A 34 2.08 8.66 -2.78
CA GLU A 34 1.49 8.95 -4.09
C GLU A 34 2.06 8.06 -5.20
N ILE A 35 3.38 7.87 -5.22
CA ILE A 35 4.04 6.99 -6.19
C ILE A 35 3.60 5.55 -5.97
N VAL A 36 3.61 5.06 -4.73
CA VAL A 36 3.17 3.70 -4.38
C VAL A 36 1.70 3.49 -4.74
N GLY A 37 0.84 4.47 -4.44
CA GLY A 37 -0.58 4.43 -4.78
C GLY A 37 -0.81 4.34 -6.29
N LYS A 38 -0.07 5.10 -7.09
CA LYS A 38 -0.15 5.02 -8.56
C LYS A 38 0.33 3.66 -9.10
N LEU A 39 1.41 3.12 -8.54
CA LEU A 39 1.92 1.80 -8.94
C LEU A 39 0.87 0.72 -8.67
N VAL A 40 0.33 0.68 -7.44
CA VAL A 40 -0.70 -0.29 -7.06
C VAL A 40 -1.99 -0.09 -7.85
N TYR A 41 -2.45 1.15 -8.04
CA TYR A 41 -3.64 1.45 -8.85
C TYR A 41 -3.50 0.92 -10.29
N ASN A 42 -2.35 1.15 -10.94
CA ASN A 42 -2.13 0.67 -12.30
C ASN A 42 -2.14 -0.87 -12.36
N THR A 43 -1.59 -1.54 -11.34
CA THR A 43 -1.64 -3.01 -11.23
C THR A 43 -3.08 -3.53 -11.00
N VAL A 44 -3.91 -2.80 -10.24
CA VAL A 44 -5.31 -3.17 -9.97
C VAL A 44 -6.21 -2.93 -11.18
N VAL A 45 -6.05 -1.79 -11.86
CA VAL A 45 -6.87 -1.41 -13.03
C VAL A 45 -6.48 -2.20 -14.27
N SER A 46 -5.18 -2.39 -14.48
CA SER A 46 -4.63 -3.07 -15.65
C SER A 46 -3.82 -4.29 -15.22
N PRO A 47 -4.45 -5.30 -14.59
CA PRO A 47 -3.74 -6.45 -14.07
C PRO A 47 -3.15 -7.28 -15.19
N GLN A 48 -3.69 -7.26 -16.42
CA GLN A 48 -3.17 -8.06 -17.53
C GLN A 48 -1.84 -7.54 -18.10
N GLU A 49 -1.46 -6.30 -17.76
CA GLU A 49 -0.28 -5.68 -18.34
C GLU A 49 0.97 -6.02 -17.52
N ALA A 50 1.87 -6.83 -18.09
CA ALA A 50 3.09 -7.28 -17.43
C ALA A 50 4.01 -6.12 -16.98
N LYS A 51 3.95 -4.97 -17.66
CA LYS A 51 4.73 -3.78 -17.29
C LYS A 51 4.30 -3.17 -15.94
N PHE A 52 3.02 -3.34 -15.55
CA PHE A 52 2.51 -2.89 -14.25
C PHE A 52 2.64 -3.95 -13.15
N ARG A 53 2.98 -5.19 -13.50
CA ARG A 53 3.35 -6.25 -12.54
C ARG A 53 4.84 -6.23 -12.18
N ARG A 54 5.63 -5.32 -12.78
CA ARG A 54 7.07 -5.22 -12.53
C ARG A 54 7.46 -3.78 -12.22
N ILE A 55 7.92 -3.56 -11.00
CA ILE A 55 8.47 -2.28 -10.53
C ILE A 55 9.98 -2.38 -10.56
N ARG A 56 10.64 -1.53 -11.35
CA ARG A 56 12.10 -1.42 -11.38
C ARG A 56 12.57 -0.48 -10.27
N LEU A 57 13.24 -1.00 -9.23
CA LEU A 57 13.82 -0.13 -8.20
C LEU A 57 15.10 0.56 -8.69
N SER A 58 15.62 0.27 -9.88
CA SER A 58 16.74 1.03 -10.48
C SER A 58 16.38 2.49 -10.77
N ASN A 59 15.09 2.84 -10.91
CA ASN A 59 14.70 4.23 -11.12
C ASN A 59 14.88 5.02 -9.81
N PRO A 60 15.70 6.08 -9.77
CA PRO A 60 16.01 6.80 -8.53
C PRO A 60 14.75 7.32 -7.81
N LYS A 61 13.73 7.76 -8.55
CA LYS A 61 12.46 8.22 -7.95
C LYS A 61 11.70 7.09 -7.27
N ILE A 62 11.68 5.91 -7.90
CA ILE A 62 11.01 4.72 -7.34
C ILE A 62 11.83 4.18 -6.16
N HIS A 63 13.17 4.16 -6.29
CA HIS A 63 14.06 3.75 -5.22
C HIS A 63 13.85 4.60 -3.95
N GLU A 64 13.79 5.92 -4.08
CA GLU A 64 13.52 6.80 -2.94
C GLU A 64 12.11 6.61 -2.39
N ALA A 65 11.11 6.59 -3.26
CA ALA A 65 9.71 6.49 -2.86
C ALA A 65 9.32 5.13 -2.27
N VAL A 66 10.02 4.06 -2.65
CA VAL A 66 9.68 2.69 -2.26
C VAL A 66 10.69 2.14 -1.25
N VAL A 67 11.98 2.19 -1.57
CA VAL A 67 13.06 1.61 -0.73
C VAL A 67 13.39 2.52 0.44
N LYS A 68 13.78 3.78 0.20
CA LYS A 68 14.14 4.69 1.31
C LYS A 68 12.95 5.01 2.21
N ALA A 69 11.75 5.09 1.63
CA ALA A 69 10.53 5.38 2.37
C ALA A 69 9.99 4.19 3.19
N GLY A 70 10.53 2.98 3.00
CA GLY A 70 10.10 1.77 3.71
C GLY A 70 8.81 1.14 3.18
N ALA A 71 8.35 1.53 1.99
CA ALA A 71 7.14 0.95 1.38
C ALA A 71 7.36 -0.46 0.80
N VAL A 72 8.61 -0.93 0.71
CA VAL A 72 8.94 -2.31 0.29
C VAL A 72 8.22 -3.34 1.16
N ASP A 73 8.22 -3.18 2.49
CA ASP A 73 7.54 -4.12 3.41
C ASP A 73 6.03 -4.17 3.15
N ALA A 74 5.41 -3.03 2.84
CA ALA A 74 4.00 -2.96 2.47
C ALA A 74 3.72 -3.72 1.17
N LEU A 75 4.57 -3.55 0.14
CA LEU A 75 4.46 -4.26 -1.14
C LEU A 75 4.68 -5.77 -0.97
N GLU A 76 5.69 -6.18 -0.21
CA GLU A 76 5.96 -7.60 0.08
C GLU A 76 4.74 -8.26 0.75
N ARG A 77 4.10 -7.56 1.68
CA ARG A 77 2.87 -8.02 2.36
C ARG A 77 1.63 -8.06 1.46
N MET A 78 1.57 -7.22 0.42
CA MET A 78 0.54 -7.30 -0.63
C MET A 78 0.76 -8.49 -1.59
N GLY A 79 1.95 -9.11 -1.56
CA GLY A 79 2.31 -10.27 -2.35
C GLY A 79 3.29 -9.98 -3.49
N TRP A 80 3.89 -8.77 -3.52
CA TRP A 80 5.04 -8.51 -4.38
C TRP A 80 6.25 -9.28 -3.88
N GLN A 81 7.09 -9.71 -4.80
CA GLN A 81 8.30 -10.45 -4.50
C GLN A 81 9.50 -9.73 -5.13
N LYS A 82 10.63 -9.76 -4.44
CA LYS A 82 11.89 -9.31 -5.04
C LYS A 82 12.26 -10.30 -6.13
N ALA A 83 12.55 -9.82 -7.33
CA ALA A 83 13.06 -10.66 -8.40
C ALA A 83 14.38 -11.28 -7.95
N ALA A 84 14.43 -12.61 -7.87
CA ALA A 84 15.64 -13.34 -7.46
C ALA A 84 16.72 -13.27 -8.55
N ASP A 85 17.98 -13.32 -8.10
CA ASP A 85 19.21 -13.16 -8.89
C ASP A 85 19.24 -13.99 -10.18
N GLY A 86 19.35 -13.30 -11.32
CA GLY A 86 19.43 -13.90 -12.64
C GLY A 86 19.06 -12.89 -13.73
N GLU A 87 20.07 -12.29 -14.35
CA GLU A 87 20.01 -11.46 -15.57
C GLU A 87 19.29 -10.09 -15.51
N ASN A 88 18.61 -9.75 -14.41
CA ASN A 88 18.09 -8.40 -14.14
C ASN A 88 18.20 -8.01 -12.65
N ALA A 89 19.39 -8.22 -12.08
CA ALA A 89 19.74 -8.04 -10.67
C ALA A 89 19.87 -6.57 -10.21
N GLU A 90 18.94 -5.70 -10.60
CA GLU A 90 18.90 -4.30 -10.11
C GLU A 90 17.75 -4.05 -9.13
N GLY A 91 17.36 -5.07 -8.36
CA GLY A 91 16.29 -4.94 -7.37
C GLY A 91 14.95 -4.59 -8.02
N ALA A 92 14.39 -5.45 -8.86
CA ALA A 92 13.00 -5.26 -9.29
C ALA A 92 12.04 -5.94 -8.30
N LEU A 93 10.89 -5.32 -8.01
CA LEU A 93 9.75 -6.01 -7.40
C LEU A 93 8.84 -6.52 -8.53
N VAL A 94 8.47 -7.79 -8.46
CA VAL A 94 7.57 -8.45 -9.40
C VAL A 94 6.38 -9.02 -8.65
N LEU A 95 5.19 -8.87 -9.24
CA LEU A 95 4.00 -9.53 -8.76
C LEU A 95 3.85 -10.86 -9.53
N PRO A 96 3.83 -12.02 -8.85
CA PRO A 96 3.76 -13.32 -9.51
C PRO A 96 2.43 -13.50 -10.26
N ASP A 97 2.48 -14.23 -11.37
CA ASP A 97 1.30 -14.57 -12.15
C ASP A 97 0.30 -15.39 -11.32
N GLY A 98 -0.95 -14.93 -11.28
CA GLY A 98 -2.00 -15.51 -10.43
C GLY A 98 -2.28 -14.75 -9.14
N ARG A 99 -1.44 -13.76 -8.78
CA ARG A 99 -1.75 -12.80 -7.72
C ARG A 99 -2.37 -11.53 -8.31
N PHE A 100 -3.57 -11.18 -7.84
CA PHE A 100 -4.26 -9.96 -8.23
C PHE A 100 -4.42 -9.07 -7.01
N LEU A 101 -4.01 -7.82 -7.14
CA LEU A 101 -4.31 -6.79 -6.16
C LEU A 101 -5.75 -6.33 -6.39
N THR A 102 -6.45 -6.02 -5.31
CA THR A 102 -7.82 -5.51 -5.35
C THR A 102 -7.86 -4.03 -5.01
N MET A 103 -8.99 -3.38 -5.30
CA MET A 103 -9.24 -2.00 -4.88
C MET A 103 -9.16 -1.80 -3.36
N LYS A 104 -9.25 -2.89 -2.58
CA LYS A 104 -9.08 -2.88 -1.13
C LYS A 104 -7.65 -2.49 -0.74
N GLU A 105 -6.65 -3.04 -1.43
CA GLU A 105 -5.23 -2.69 -1.23
C GLU A 105 -4.92 -1.25 -1.64
N TYR A 106 -5.49 -0.80 -2.76
CA TYR A 106 -5.39 0.61 -3.15
C TYR A 106 -6.00 1.54 -2.11
N LYS A 107 -7.20 1.20 -1.58
CA LYS A 107 -7.88 2.01 -0.57
C LYS A 107 -7.07 2.15 0.71
N MET A 108 -6.38 1.09 1.16
CA MET A 108 -5.48 1.16 2.33
C MET A 108 -4.36 2.20 2.13
N ILE A 109 -3.84 2.34 0.92
CA ILE A 109 -2.81 3.34 0.59
C ILE A 109 -3.41 4.76 0.58
N GLU A 110 -4.61 4.93 0.03
CA GLU A 110 -5.32 6.22 0.05
C GLU A 110 -5.66 6.66 1.48
N GLU A 111 -6.05 5.73 2.37
CA GLU A 111 -6.29 6.02 3.78
C GLU A 111 -4.99 6.46 4.50
N ALA A 112 -3.86 5.82 4.19
CA ALA A 112 -2.55 6.25 4.70
C ALA A 112 -2.18 7.66 4.24
N LYS A 113 -2.49 8.01 2.97
CA LYS A 113 -2.29 9.37 2.42
C LYS A 113 -3.17 10.41 3.11
N ASP A 114 -4.46 10.14 3.24
CA ASP A 114 -5.41 11.07 3.87
C ASP A 114 -5.00 11.34 5.32
N ARG A 115 -4.55 10.29 6.03
CA ARG A 115 -4.03 10.42 7.39
C ARG A 115 -2.78 11.31 7.48
N LEU A 116 -1.78 11.11 6.61
CA LEU A 116 -0.60 11.99 6.58
C LEU A 116 -0.99 13.42 6.25
N LYS A 117 -1.86 13.62 5.25
CA LYS A 117 -2.36 14.94 4.86
C LYS A 117 -3.07 15.64 6.04
N LYS A 118 -3.89 14.91 6.78
CA LYS A 118 -4.57 15.42 7.98
C LYS A 118 -3.57 15.76 9.09
N ALA A 119 -2.56 14.92 9.32
CA ALA A 119 -1.52 15.18 10.32
C ALA A 119 -0.68 16.43 9.97
N ILE A 120 -0.30 16.59 8.71
CA ILE A 120 0.40 17.78 8.21
C ILE A 120 -0.47 19.04 8.38
N ALA A 121 -1.76 18.94 8.05
CA ALA A 121 -2.69 20.06 8.19
C ALA A 121 -2.95 20.43 9.66
N ASP A 122 -3.00 19.45 10.57
CA ASP A 122 -3.16 19.66 12.01
C ASP A 122 -1.90 20.29 12.63
N GLU A 123 -0.71 19.80 12.27
CA GLU A 123 0.57 20.38 12.68
C GLU A 123 0.71 21.84 12.19
N ALA A 124 0.32 22.12 10.95
CA ALA A 124 0.29 23.48 10.41
C ALA A 124 -0.69 24.41 11.14
N ARG A 125 -1.79 23.86 11.69
CA ARG A 125 -2.75 24.63 12.51
C ARG A 125 -2.25 24.89 13.92
N PHE A 126 -1.54 23.94 14.51
CA PHE A 126 -1.03 24.05 15.89
C PHE A 126 0.19 24.97 16.01
N LYS A 127 0.89 25.25 14.91
CA LYS A 127 2.09 26.10 14.86
C LYS A 127 1.80 27.57 14.57
N LYS A 128 0.53 27.97 14.60
CA LYS A 128 0.05 29.34 14.35
C LYS A 128 -0.47 29.96 15.64
#